data_AF-A0AAW2IZ77-F1
#
_entry.id   AF-A0AAW2IZ77-F1
#
_cell.length_a   1.000
_cell.length_b   1.000
_cell.length_c   1.000
_cell.angle_alpha   90.00
_cell.angle_beta   90.00
_cell.angle_gamma   90.00
#
_symmetry.space_group_name_H-M   'P 1'
#
loop_
_entity.id
_entity.type
_entity.pdbx_description
1 polymer ?
#
loop_
_entity_poly.entity_id
_entity_poly.type
_entity_poly.pdbx_seq_one_letter_code
_entity_poly.pdbx_strand_id
1 'polypeptide(L)'
;MPAAIGGALQLVQIWAWSRIIPLCPGLGAPRVHMGLHQIDNNRVLPGAPYGAMWNCEHTFTRTVRTTVRVIRDILDEMQYDQFIWQPYDMESNVIMAYAGNFNPQLWRSICPLIFYAIVEMHHPERVLRQFGMMQNIPDQPDTRDMSLHKITRSNRTGTDWVLQHILYITRWQRRYDTVIQRQPISNRRDTDRGYWEWYNNITRHFVFVVY
;
A
#
# COMPACT_ATOMS: atom_id res chain seq x y z
N MET A 1 27.31 -5.51 -2.38
CA MET A 1 26.53 -4.51 -1.63
C MET A 1 25.11 -5.02 -1.49
N PRO A 2 24.64 -5.44 -0.30
CA PRO A 2 23.24 -5.78 -0.14
C PRO A 2 22.41 -4.50 -0.26
N ALA A 3 21.50 -4.46 -1.23
CA ALA A 3 20.53 -3.37 -1.34
C ALA A 3 19.64 -3.39 -0.09
N ALA A 4 19.86 -2.45 0.83
CA ALA A 4 18.93 -2.21 1.91
C ALA A 4 17.67 -1.59 1.29
N ILE A 5 16.59 -2.37 1.20
CA ILE A 5 15.28 -1.84 0.81
C ILE A 5 14.84 -0.88 1.92
N GLY A 6 14.94 0.41 1.68
CA GLY A 6 14.35 1.45 2.53
C GLY A 6 12.87 1.62 2.22
N GLY A 7 12.04 1.82 3.25
CA GLY A 7 10.59 2.01 3.10
C GLY A 7 9.77 1.24 4.13
N ALA A 8 8.44 1.34 4.05
CA ALA A 8 7.51 0.62 4.91
C ALA A 8 7.25 -0.82 4.42
N LEU A 9 8.31 -1.62 4.28
CA LEU A 9 8.25 -2.98 3.72
C LEU A 9 7.23 -3.89 4.44
N GLN A 10 7.05 -3.69 5.75
CA GLN A 10 6.04 -4.40 6.54
C GLN A 10 4.61 -4.14 6.04
N LEU A 11 4.30 -2.94 5.55
CA LEU A 11 2.98 -2.63 4.98
C LEU A 11 2.78 -3.35 3.65
N VAL A 12 3.82 -3.42 2.80
CA VAL A 12 3.78 -4.18 1.53
C VAL A 12 3.59 -5.66 1.80
N GLN A 13 4.26 -6.19 2.82
CA GLN A 13 4.13 -7.58 3.24
C GLN A 13 2.72 -7.90 3.76
N ILE A 14 2.17 -7.07 4.65
CA ILE A 14 0.79 -7.22 5.15
C ILE A 14 -0.22 -7.09 4.00
N TRP A 15 -0.02 -6.15 3.08
CA TRP A 15 -0.84 -6.03 1.87
C TRP A 15 -0.80 -7.30 1.04
N ALA A 16 0.39 -7.84 0.76
CA ALA A 16 0.55 -9.07 0.00
C ALA A 16 -0.17 -10.24 0.67
N TRP A 17 -0.03 -10.40 1.98
CA TRP A 17 -0.75 -11.45 2.74
C TRP A 17 -2.26 -11.29 2.73
N SER A 18 -2.77 -10.06 2.64
CA SER A 18 -4.20 -9.77 2.57
C SER A 18 -4.81 -10.01 1.18
N ARG A 19 -4.00 -10.08 0.12
CA ARG A 19 -4.45 -10.13 -1.28
C ARG A 19 -4.04 -11.40 -2.02
N ILE A 20 -2.85 -11.89 -1.75
CA ILE A 20 -2.21 -13.00 -2.47
C ILE A 20 -2.28 -14.22 -1.56
N ILE A 21 -3.31 -15.05 -1.77
CA ILE A 21 -3.62 -16.21 -0.91
C ILE A 21 -2.42 -17.16 -0.77
N PRO A 22 -1.66 -17.50 -1.84
CA PRO A 22 -0.51 -18.39 -1.73
C PRO A 22 0.66 -17.82 -0.89
N LEU A 23 0.76 -16.50 -0.76
CA LEU A 23 1.78 -15.84 0.06
C LEU A 23 1.32 -15.62 1.50
N CYS A 24 0.04 -15.84 1.80
CA CYS A 24 -0.54 -15.66 3.12
C CYS A 24 0.04 -16.70 4.10
N PRO A 25 0.67 -16.28 5.19
CA PRO A 25 1.15 -17.19 6.21
C PRO A 25 -0.07 -17.79 6.92
N GLY A 26 -0.02 -19.08 7.19
CA GLY A 26 -1.07 -19.69 8.00
C GLY A 26 -2.37 -20.04 7.25
N LEU A 27 -2.37 -20.44 5.97
CA LEU A 27 -3.51 -21.16 5.33
C LEU A 27 -4.27 -22.08 6.32
N GLY A 28 -5.50 -21.71 6.70
CA GLY A 28 -6.33 -22.47 7.65
C GLY A 28 -6.15 -22.17 9.15
N ALA A 29 -5.27 -21.25 9.54
CA ALA A 29 -5.18 -20.76 10.91
C ALA A 29 -6.37 -19.83 11.22
N PRO A 30 -6.98 -19.89 12.42
CA PRO A 30 -8.02 -18.95 12.80
C PRO A 30 -7.48 -17.52 12.74
N ARG A 31 -8.16 -16.64 12.01
CA ARG A 31 -7.81 -15.21 12.03
C ARG A 31 -8.01 -14.69 13.46
N VAL A 32 -6.99 -14.03 14.01
CA VAL A 32 -7.09 -13.41 15.34
C VAL A 32 -8.23 -12.38 15.31
N HIS A 33 -9.12 -12.43 16.30
CA HIS A 33 -10.21 -11.47 16.42
C HIS A 33 -9.63 -10.08 16.68
N MET A 34 -9.99 -9.11 15.83
CA MET A 34 -9.55 -7.71 15.91
C MET A 34 -10.39 -6.85 16.87
N GLY A 35 -11.15 -7.50 17.75
CA GLY A 35 -12.00 -6.82 18.73
C GLY A 35 -11.20 -6.26 19.90
N LEU A 36 -11.84 -5.35 20.64
CA LEU A 36 -11.34 -4.89 21.92
C LEU A 36 -11.23 -6.08 22.88
N HIS A 37 -10.05 -6.26 23.46
CA HIS A 37 -9.85 -7.29 24.49
C HIS A 37 -10.08 -6.66 25.86
N GLN A 38 -11.20 -7.02 26.49
CA GLN A 38 -11.46 -6.64 27.87
C GLN A 38 -10.59 -7.50 28.79
N ILE A 39 -9.67 -6.87 29.51
CA ILE A 39 -8.83 -7.55 30.52
C ILE A 39 -9.58 -7.60 31.85
N ASP A 40 -10.22 -6.49 32.24
CA ASP A 40 -11.05 -6.36 33.44
C ASP A 40 -12.14 -5.27 33.25
N ASN A 41 -12.94 -5.01 34.29
CA ASN A 41 -14.05 -4.04 34.22
C ASN A 41 -13.61 -2.59 33.91
N ASN A 42 -12.33 -2.24 34.07
CA ASN A 42 -11.80 -0.89 33.86
C ASN A 42 -10.68 -0.81 32.81
N ARG A 43 -10.21 -1.93 32.26
CA ARG A 43 -9.08 -1.98 31.31
C ARG A 43 -9.44 -2.76 30.07
N VAL A 44 -9.45 -2.02 28.96
CA VAL A 44 -9.66 -2.55 27.62
C VAL A 44 -8.39 -2.31 26.82
N LEU A 45 -7.80 -3.38 26.29
CA LEU A 45 -6.73 -3.22 25.31
C LEU A 45 -7.35 -2.89 23.95
N PRO A 46 -6.71 -1.98 23.17
CA PRO A 46 -7.04 -1.85 21.77
C PRO A 46 -6.88 -3.22 21.10
N GLY A 47 -7.71 -3.50 20.10
CA GLY A 47 -7.58 -4.71 19.29
C GLY A 47 -6.16 -4.86 18.75
N ALA A 48 -5.74 -6.10 18.52
CA ALA A 48 -4.41 -6.37 17.99
C ALA A 48 -4.16 -5.57 16.68
N PRO A 49 -2.93 -5.11 16.41
CA PRO A 49 -2.64 -4.38 15.18
C PRO A 49 -3.00 -5.24 13.96
N TYR A 50 -3.42 -4.62 12.84
CA TYR A 50 -3.95 -5.33 11.65
C TYR A 50 -3.05 -6.50 11.18
N GLY A 51 -1.73 -6.34 11.24
CA GLY A 51 -0.78 -7.41 10.89
C GLY A 51 -0.82 -8.65 11.79
N ALA A 52 -1.33 -8.54 13.02
CA ALA A 52 -1.45 -9.65 13.97
C ALA A 52 -2.48 -10.70 13.55
N MET A 53 -3.36 -10.41 12.59
CA MET A 53 -4.28 -11.40 12.00
C MET A 53 -3.54 -12.56 11.32
N TRP A 54 -2.27 -12.36 10.97
CA TRP A 54 -1.38 -13.32 10.32
C TRP A 54 -0.29 -13.85 11.26
N ASN A 55 -0.45 -13.65 12.57
CA ASN A 55 0.47 -14.18 13.57
C ASN A 55 0.26 -15.70 13.74
N CYS A 56 0.88 -16.50 12.88
CA CYS A 56 0.87 -17.96 12.99
C CYS A 56 2.18 -18.49 13.58
N GLU A 57 2.14 -19.63 14.28
CA GLU A 57 3.35 -20.31 14.75
C GLU A 57 4.30 -20.58 13.59
N HIS A 58 5.54 -20.11 13.75
CA HIS A 58 6.58 -20.23 12.75
C HIS A 58 7.01 -21.70 12.61
N THR A 59 6.42 -22.42 11.65
CA THR A 59 6.71 -23.83 11.41
C THR A 59 7.64 -23.99 10.21
N PHE A 60 8.80 -24.63 10.42
CA PHE A 60 9.81 -24.87 9.38
C PHE A 60 9.31 -25.66 8.16
N THR A 61 8.16 -26.34 8.28
CA THR A 61 7.48 -27.08 7.21
C THR A 61 6.55 -26.22 6.35
N ARG A 62 6.11 -25.05 6.84
CA ARG A 62 5.17 -24.13 6.16
C ARG A 62 5.76 -22.76 5.86
N THR A 63 6.77 -22.35 6.59
CA THR A 63 7.50 -21.12 6.34
C THR A 63 8.69 -21.47 5.46
N VAL A 64 8.49 -21.37 4.14
CA VAL A 64 9.61 -21.40 3.20
C VAL A 64 10.64 -20.42 3.74
N ARG A 65 11.90 -20.84 3.96
CA ARG A 65 13.00 -19.87 4.04
C ARG A 65 13.03 -19.19 2.68
N THR A 66 12.30 -18.08 2.57
CA THR A 66 11.73 -17.59 1.32
C THR A 66 12.84 -17.15 0.39
N THR A 67 13.30 -18.06 -0.45
CA THR A 67 14.24 -17.70 -1.50
C THR A 67 13.42 -16.95 -2.54
N VAL A 68 13.94 -15.84 -3.06
CA VAL A 68 13.26 -15.01 -4.08
C VAL A 68 12.69 -15.84 -5.23
N ARG A 69 13.34 -16.96 -5.57
CA ARG A 69 12.87 -17.96 -6.54
C ARG A 69 11.45 -18.46 -6.23
N VAL A 70 11.20 -18.94 -5.01
CA VAL A 70 9.89 -19.51 -4.64
C VAL A 70 8.77 -18.46 -4.69
N ILE A 71 9.05 -17.21 -4.30
CA ILE A 71 8.05 -16.13 -4.44
C ILE A 71 7.73 -15.89 -5.92
N ARG A 72 8.73 -15.91 -6.80
CA ARG A 72 8.51 -15.76 -8.24
C ARG A 72 7.68 -16.92 -8.78
N ASP A 73 8.06 -18.16 -8.47
CA ASP A 73 7.32 -19.34 -8.92
C ASP A 73 5.85 -19.27 -8.48
N ILE A 74 5.59 -18.89 -7.22
CA ILE A 74 4.22 -18.68 -6.71
C ILE A 74 3.47 -17.60 -7.50
N LEU A 75 4.12 -16.49 -7.84
CA LEU A 75 3.48 -15.39 -8.58
C LEU A 75 3.26 -15.74 -10.05
N ASP A 76 4.19 -16.49 -10.66
CA ASP A 76 4.14 -16.90 -12.06
C ASP A 76 3.07 -17.98 -12.29
N GLU A 77 2.86 -18.88 -11.31
CA GLU A 77 1.85 -19.95 -11.36
C GLU A 77 0.50 -19.53 -10.76
N MET A 78 0.37 -18.29 -10.27
CA MET A 78 -0.81 -17.82 -9.55
C MET A 78 -2.06 -17.83 -10.45
N GLN A 79 -3.09 -18.52 -9.98
CA GLN A 79 -4.40 -18.58 -10.65
C GLN A 79 -5.28 -17.37 -10.30
N TYR A 80 -6.30 -17.11 -11.13
CA TYR A 80 -7.13 -15.90 -11.01
C TYR A 80 -7.93 -15.81 -9.69
N ASP A 81 -8.26 -16.96 -9.10
CA ASP A 81 -9.01 -17.11 -7.84
C ASP A 81 -8.11 -17.05 -6.59
N GLN A 82 -6.79 -17.10 -6.79
CA GLN A 82 -5.79 -16.99 -5.73
C GLN A 82 -5.45 -15.53 -5.36
N PHE A 83 -6.03 -14.57 -6.08
CA PHE A 83 -5.93 -13.14 -5.78
C PHE A 83 -7.28 -12.55 -5.36
N ILE A 84 -7.31 -11.95 -4.18
CA ILE A 84 -8.49 -11.26 -3.65
C ILE A 84 -8.55 -9.85 -4.25
N TRP A 85 -9.32 -9.71 -5.32
CA TRP A 85 -9.64 -8.41 -5.91
C TRP A 85 -10.64 -7.66 -5.02
N GLN A 86 -10.13 -6.74 -4.20
CA GLN A 86 -10.98 -5.80 -3.46
C GLN A 86 -10.65 -4.38 -3.91
N PRO A 87 -11.63 -3.63 -4.46
CA PRO A 87 -11.48 -2.20 -4.66
C PRO A 87 -11.32 -1.49 -3.30
N TYR A 88 -10.88 -0.24 -3.31
CA TYR A 88 -10.88 0.54 -2.07
C TYR A 88 -12.33 0.77 -1.64
N ASP A 89 -12.72 0.11 -0.56
CA ASP A 89 -14.03 0.27 0.06
C ASP A 89 -13.99 1.52 0.94
N MET A 90 -14.38 2.65 0.34
CA MET A 90 -14.35 3.94 1.02
C MET A 90 -15.35 4.04 2.18
N GLU A 91 -16.34 3.14 2.19
CA GLU A 91 -17.45 3.10 3.15
C GLU A 91 -17.26 2.00 4.19
N SER A 92 -16.13 1.30 4.16
CA SER A 92 -15.82 0.22 5.08
C SER A 92 -15.96 0.68 6.52
N ASN A 93 -16.83 0.02 7.30
CA ASN A 93 -17.01 0.31 8.73
C ASN A 93 -15.69 0.31 9.51
N VAL A 94 -14.74 -0.55 9.12
CA VAL A 94 -13.40 -0.60 9.73
C VAL A 94 -12.65 0.69 9.45
N ILE A 95 -12.65 1.15 8.20
CA ILE A 95 -11.93 2.36 7.82
C ILE A 95 -12.63 3.61 8.38
N MET A 96 -13.96 3.63 8.36
CA MET A 96 -14.79 4.70 8.95
C MET A 96 -14.65 4.80 10.48
N ALA A 97 -14.40 3.68 11.18
CA ALA A 97 -14.07 3.70 12.60
C ALA A 97 -12.75 4.44 12.89
N TYR A 98 -11.78 4.40 11.96
CA TYR A 98 -10.59 5.24 12.03
C TYR A 98 -10.82 6.66 11.49
N ALA A 99 -11.85 6.88 10.65
CA ALA A 99 -12.14 8.17 10.05
C ALA A 99 -12.55 9.27 11.05
N GLY A 100 -13.03 8.89 12.26
CA GLY A 100 -13.24 9.85 13.35
C GLY A 100 -11.99 10.66 13.72
N ASN A 101 -10.79 10.09 13.47
CA ASN A 101 -9.50 10.75 13.65
C ASN A 101 -8.82 11.14 12.32
N PHE A 102 -9.35 10.73 11.16
CA PHE A 102 -8.73 10.87 9.84
C PHE A 102 -9.77 11.25 8.77
N ASN A 103 -9.57 12.37 8.06
CA ASN A 103 -10.48 12.78 6.98
C ASN A 103 -10.33 11.85 5.75
N PRO A 104 -11.38 11.09 5.34
CA PRO A 104 -11.32 10.16 4.20
C PRO A 104 -10.96 10.82 2.85
N GLN A 105 -11.18 12.14 2.73
CA GLN A 105 -10.78 12.89 1.54
C GLN A 105 -9.27 12.83 1.31
N LEU A 106 -8.47 12.63 2.35
CA LEU A 106 -7.00 12.56 2.27
C LEU A 106 -6.48 11.37 1.47
N TRP A 107 -7.27 10.30 1.30
CA TRP A 107 -6.82 9.17 0.47
C TRP A 107 -6.71 9.55 -1.01
N ARG A 108 -7.31 10.69 -1.41
CA ARG A 108 -7.23 11.26 -2.74
C ARG A 108 -6.30 12.48 -2.82
N SER A 109 -5.57 12.81 -1.74
CA SER A 109 -4.62 13.93 -1.73
C SER A 109 -3.30 13.56 -2.40
N ILE A 110 -2.85 14.34 -3.38
CA ILE A 110 -1.48 14.25 -3.88
C ILE A 110 -0.56 14.91 -2.85
N CYS A 111 0.09 14.13 -2.00
CA CYS A 111 0.85 14.67 -0.87
C CYS A 111 1.99 13.74 -0.42
N PRO A 112 3.04 14.26 0.23
CA PRO A 112 4.09 13.42 0.79
C PRO A 112 3.61 12.71 2.05
N LEU A 113 3.78 11.39 2.10
CA LEU A 113 3.72 10.57 3.29
C LEU A 113 5.07 10.64 4.00
N ILE A 114 5.08 11.20 5.20
CA ILE A 114 6.31 11.47 5.96
C ILE A 114 6.35 10.54 7.17
N PHE A 115 7.37 9.69 7.23
CA PHE A 115 7.66 8.85 8.38
C PHE A 115 9.12 8.98 8.79
N TYR A 116 9.37 9.88 9.75
CA TYR A 116 10.72 10.20 10.23
C TYR A 116 11.63 10.65 9.08
N ALA A 117 12.64 9.85 8.72
CA ALA A 117 13.57 10.13 7.63
C ALA A 117 12.99 9.81 6.24
N ILE A 118 11.93 9.01 6.18
CA ILE A 118 11.36 8.50 4.93
C ILE A 118 10.27 9.45 4.46
N VAL A 119 10.36 9.84 3.20
CA VAL A 119 9.32 10.60 2.49
C VAL A 119 8.98 9.83 1.23
N GLU A 120 7.70 9.53 1.05
CA GLU A 120 7.16 8.87 -0.14
C GLU A 120 5.98 9.70 -0.67
N MET A 121 5.94 9.98 -1.96
CA MET A 121 4.82 10.72 -2.55
C MET A 121 3.61 9.81 -2.74
N HIS A 122 2.45 10.25 -2.24
CA HIS A 122 1.16 9.62 -2.50
C HIS A 122 0.61 10.09 -3.85
N HIS A 123 0.31 9.14 -4.74
CA HIS A 123 -0.08 9.39 -6.13
C HIS A 123 -1.46 8.81 -6.50
N PRO A 124 -2.55 9.28 -5.86
CA PRO A 124 -3.89 8.78 -6.14
C PRO A 124 -4.40 9.11 -7.55
N GLU A 125 -3.83 10.13 -8.23
CA GLU A 125 -4.14 10.50 -9.62
C GLU A 125 -3.91 9.35 -10.61
N ARG A 126 -3.08 8.37 -10.25
CA ARG A 126 -2.71 7.26 -11.14
C ARG A 126 -3.64 6.05 -10.99
N VAL A 127 -4.53 6.08 -9.99
CA VAL A 127 -5.41 4.97 -9.62
C VAL A 127 -6.85 5.43 -9.31
N LEU A 128 -7.29 6.52 -9.92
CA LEU A 128 -8.62 7.13 -9.74
C LEU A 128 -9.78 6.16 -9.94
N ARG A 129 -9.60 5.14 -10.79
CA ARG A 129 -10.62 4.08 -10.99
C ARG A 129 -10.92 3.30 -9.72
N GLN A 130 -9.96 3.16 -8.80
CA GLN A 130 -10.18 2.50 -7.51
C GLN A 130 -11.04 3.34 -6.56
N PHE A 131 -11.11 4.65 -6.81
CA PHE A 131 -11.97 5.60 -6.09
C PHE A 131 -13.30 5.87 -6.82
N GLY A 132 -13.64 5.08 -7.85
CA GLY A 132 -14.84 5.29 -8.66
C GLY A 132 -14.80 6.55 -9.53
N MET A 133 -13.60 7.03 -9.88
CA MET A 133 -13.41 8.26 -10.66
C MET A 133 -12.78 7.98 -12.02
N MET A 134 -13.12 8.84 -12.98
CA MET A 134 -12.63 8.79 -14.35
C MET A 134 -11.12 9.03 -14.38
N GLN A 135 -10.40 8.15 -15.07
CA GLN A 135 -8.95 8.13 -15.11
C GLN A 135 -8.42 8.72 -16.43
N ASN A 136 -7.55 9.72 -16.32
CA ASN A 136 -6.72 10.21 -17.42
C ASN A 136 -5.51 9.30 -17.62
N ILE A 137 -4.86 9.45 -18.78
CA ILE A 137 -3.46 9.08 -18.93
C ILE A 137 -2.66 9.84 -17.86
N PRO A 138 -2.05 9.15 -16.90
CA PRO A 138 -1.29 9.79 -15.84
C PRO A 138 0.00 10.37 -16.40
N ASP A 139 0.45 11.47 -15.80
CA ASP A 139 1.77 12.01 -16.08
C ASP A 139 2.87 11.02 -15.70
N GLN A 140 4.06 11.23 -16.27
CA GLN A 140 5.22 10.47 -15.85
C GLN A 140 5.46 10.68 -14.35
N PRO A 141 5.79 9.61 -13.60
CA PRO A 141 6.03 9.72 -12.17
C PRO A 141 7.15 10.74 -11.92
N ASP A 142 6.96 11.62 -10.95
CA ASP A 142 7.99 12.59 -10.59
C ASP A 142 9.20 11.87 -9.99
N THR A 143 10.24 11.68 -10.78
CA THR A 143 11.48 11.02 -10.34
C THR A 143 12.42 11.97 -9.59
N ARG A 144 12.08 13.26 -9.42
CA ARG A 144 12.94 14.23 -8.71
C ARG A 144 13.12 13.85 -7.24
N ASP A 145 12.13 13.15 -6.68
CA ASP A 145 12.14 12.63 -5.32
C ASP A 145 13.01 11.36 -5.15
N MET A 146 13.65 10.84 -6.21
CA MET A 146 14.59 9.71 -6.11
C MET A 146 15.78 9.99 -5.18
N SER A 147 16.10 11.27 -4.96
CA SER A 147 17.11 11.68 -3.98
C SER A 147 16.72 11.31 -2.54
N LEU A 148 15.42 11.28 -2.20
CA LEU A 148 14.92 10.85 -0.90
C LEU A 148 15.20 9.37 -0.65
N HIS A 149 15.11 8.54 -1.68
CA HIS A 149 15.40 7.09 -1.59
C HIS A 149 16.90 6.79 -1.42
N LYS A 150 17.78 7.78 -1.62
CA LYS A 150 19.22 7.66 -1.35
C LYS A 150 19.57 7.96 0.11
N ILE A 151 18.61 8.41 0.92
CA ILE A 151 18.82 8.68 2.34
C ILE A 151 18.92 7.35 3.09
N THR A 152 20.14 6.93 3.41
CA THR A 152 20.40 5.75 4.24
C THR A 152 20.34 6.11 5.73
N ARG A 153 19.80 5.20 6.54
CA ARG A 153 19.68 5.38 8.01
C ARG A 153 21.01 5.24 8.76
N SER A 154 22.07 4.82 8.09
CA SER A 154 23.41 4.63 8.66
C SER A 154 24.13 5.96 8.86
N ASN A 155 24.62 6.22 10.08
CA ASN A 155 25.45 7.38 10.48
C ASN A 155 24.80 8.78 10.43
N ARG A 156 23.49 8.90 10.72
CA ARG A 156 22.80 10.20 10.78
C ARG A 156 22.17 10.55 12.14
N THR A 157 22.82 10.14 13.23
CA THR A 157 22.49 10.62 14.59
C THR A 157 22.66 12.15 14.64
N GLY A 158 21.58 12.87 14.96
CA GLY A 158 21.57 14.34 15.06
C GLY A 158 21.10 15.11 13.81
N THR A 159 20.60 14.44 12.76
CA THR A 159 19.98 15.14 11.62
C THR A 159 18.65 15.77 12.02
N ASP A 160 18.51 17.07 11.80
CA ASP A 160 17.22 17.76 11.90
C ASP A 160 16.34 17.42 10.69
N TRP A 161 15.53 16.37 10.83
CA TRP A 161 14.61 15.93 9.80
C TRP A 161 13.51 16.94 9.48
N VAL A 162 13.17 17.84 10.41
CA VAL A 162 12.19 18.90 10.15
C VAL A 162 12.77 19.89 9.15
N LEU A 163 14.01 20.34 9.37
CA LEU A 163 14.69 21.23 8.42
C LEU A 163 14.96 20.54 7.08
N GLN A 164 15.42 19.28 7.10
CA GLN A 164 15.67 18.52 5.86
C GLN A 164 14.40 18.36 5.02
N HIS A 165 13.26 18.10 5.67
CA HIS A 165 12.00 17.81 4.99
C HIS A 165 11.06 19.00 4.93
N ILE A 166 11.53 20.23 5.19
CA ILE A 166 10.66 21.42 5.32
C ILE A 166 9.76 21.64 4.10
N LEU A 167 10.28 21.37 2.89
CA LEU A 167 9.51 21.43 1.65
C LEU A 167 8.36 20.41 1.64
N TYR A 168 8.62 19.17 2.06
CA TYR A 168 7.62 18.10 2.11
C TYR A 168 6.62 18.32 3.25
N ILE A 169 7.07 18.80 4.40
CA ILE A 169 6.19 19.19 5.51
C ILE A 169 5.23 20.29 5.06
N THR A 170 5.73 21.29 4.34
CA THR A 170 4.90 22.37 3.77
C THR A 170 3.87 21.82 2.79
N ARG A 171 4.26 20.88 1.91
CA ARG A 171 3.32 20.19 1.01
C ARG A 171 2.28 19.37 1.78
N TRP A 172 2.67 18.64 2.82
CA TRP A 172 1.75 17.89 3.68
C TRP A 172 0.77 18.79 4.42
N GLN A 173 1.20 19.98 4.88
CA GLN A 173 0.31 20.95 5.50
C GLN A 173 -0.82 21.39 4.56
N ARG A 174 -0.55 21.45 3.25
CA ARG A 174 -1.50 21.78 2.17
C ARG A 174 -2.22 20.56 1.57
N ARG A 175 -2.14 19.39 2.20
CA ARG A 175 -2.74 18.13 1.68
C ARG A 175 -4.24 18.23 1.34
N TYR A 176 -5.00 19.09 2.01
CA TYR A 176 -6.43 19.28 1.71
C TYR A 176 -6.65 20.02 0.39
N ASP A 177 -5.70 20.87 -0.02
CA ASP A 177 -5.76 21.62 -1.28
C ASP A 177 -5.43 20.73 -2.48
N THR A 178 -4.83 19.56 -2.25
CA THR A 178 -4.39 18.63 -3.28
C THR A 178 -5.28 17.39 -3.41
N VAL A 179 -6.46 17.40 -2.78
CA VAL A 179 -7.47 16.35 -2.93
C VAL A 179 -7.98 16.34 -4.37
N ILE A 180 -7.74 15.24 -5.09
CA ILE A 180 -8.22 15.10 -6.46
C ILE A 180 -9.70 14.77 -6.46
N GLN A 181 -10.47 15.56 -7.19
CA GLN A 181 -11.85 15.28 -7.54
C GLN A 181 -11.99 15.23 -9.06
N ARG A 182 -12.45 14.11 -9.60
CA ARG A 182 -12.83 13.97 -11.01
C ARG A 182 -14.26 13.47 -11.15
N GLN A 183 -14.75 13.43 -12.38
CA GLN A 183 -16.07 12.88 -12.69
C GLN A 183 -16.15 11.42 -12.24
N PRO A 184 -17.26 11.00 -11.61
CA PRO A 184 -17.45 9.61 -11.25
C PRO A 184 -17.59 8.75 -12.52
N ILE A 185 -17.15 7.50 -12.45
CA ILE A 185 -17.41 6.51 -13.50
C ILE A 185 -18.86 6.00 -13.38
N SER A 186 -19.53 5.84 -14.52
CA SER A 186 -20.85 5.19 -14.58
C SER A 186 -20.71 3.70 -14.91
N ASN A 187 -19.64 3.32 -15.60
CA ASN A 187 -19.27 1.96 -15.96
C ASN A 187 -17.78 1.72 -15.66
N ARG A 188 -17.41 0.47 -15.35
CA ARG A 188 -16.01 0.05 -15.14
C ARG A 188 -15.10 0.36 -16.34
N ARG A 189 -15.63 0.49 -17.55
CA ARG A 189 -14.87 0.84 -18.76
C ARG A 189 -14.65 2.35 -18.95
N ASP A 190 -15.31 3.20 -18.18
CA ASP A 190 -15.23 4.65 -18.35
C ASP A 190 -13.86 5.19 -17.95
N THR A 191 -13.24 5.89 -18.89
CA THR A 191 -11.92 6.53 -18.75
C THR A 191 -11.87 7.73 -19.69
N ASP A 192 -10.89 8.61 -19.53
CA ASP A 192 -10.63 9.62 -20.55
C ASP A 192 -10.24 8.96 -21.88
N ARG A 193 -10.43 9.71 -22.96
CA ARG A 193 -10.07 9.29 -24.31
C ARG A 193 -8.59 8.88 -24.37
N GLY A 194 -8.31 7.74 -24.97
CA GLY A 194 -6.94 7.22 -25.16
C GLY A 194 -6.34 6.51 -23.96
N TYR A 195 -6.96 6.53 -22.78
CA TYR A 195 -6.41 5.87 -21.59
C TYR A 195 -6.20 4.36 -21.80
N TRP A 196 -7.20 3.65 -22.35
CA TRP A 196 -7.08 2.21 -22.55
C TRP A 196 -6.02 1.83 -23.59
N GLU A 197 -5.88 2.63 -24.64
CA GLU A 197 -4.83 2.45 -25.65
C GLU A 197 -3.45 2.64 -25.02
N TRP A 198 -3.26 3.73 -24.28
CA TRP A 198 -2.04 3.95 -23.50
C TRP A 198 -1.77 2.81 -22.52
N TYR A 199 -2.77 2.41 -21.74
CA TYR A 199 -2.65 1.38 -20.72
C TYR A 199 -2.23 0.04 -21.33
N ASN A 200 -2.86 -0.38 -22.43
CA ASN A 200 -2.51 -1.61 -23.12
C ASN A 200 -1.11 -1.54 -23.75
N ASN A 201 -0.69 -0.37 -24.25
CA ASN A 201 0.65 -0.18 -24.82
C ASN A 201 1.76 -0.27 -23.78
N ILE A 202 1.51 0.13 -22.53
CA ILE A 202 2.50 0.07 -21.45
C ILE A 202 2.42 -1.20 -20.60
N THR A 203 1.27 -1.88 -20.61
CA THR A 203 1.03 -3.07 -19.78
C THR A 203 1.54 -4.30 -20.50
N ARG A 204 2.38 -5.07 -19.81
CA ARG A 204 2.79 -6.39 -20.29
C ARG A 204 1.69 -7.38 -19.94
N HIS A 205 0.94 -7.82 -20.96
CA HIS A 205 -0.14 -8.80 -20.79
C HIS A 205 0.38 -10.23 -20.61
N PHE A 206 1.61 -10.50 -21.04
CA PHE A 206 2.25 -11.81 -20.98
C PHE A 206 3.68 -11.66 -20.45
N VAL A 207 4.02 -12.45 -19.44
CA VAL A 207 5.40 -12.65 -18.98
C VAL A 207 5.83 -13.99 -19.55
N PHE A 208 6.60 -13.99 -20.64
CA PHE A 208 7.18 -15.22 -21.16
C PHE A 208 8.44 -15.55 -20.37
N VAL A 209 8.49 -16.75 -19.79
CA VAL A 209 9.73 -17.32 -19.26
C VAL A 209 10.44 -17.99 -20.43
N VAL A 210 11.61 -17.46 -20.80
CA VAL A 210 12.50 -18.10 -21.79
C VAL A 210 13.25 -19.20 -21.03
N TYR A 211 13.02 -20.47 -21.42
CA TYR A 211 13.77 -21.63 -20.94
C TYR A 211 15.16 -21.70 -21.57
#